data_AF-A0A518ENF6-F1
#
_entry.id   AF-A0A518ENF6-F1
#
_cell.length_a   1.000
_cell.length_b   1.000
_cell.length_c   1.000
_cell.angle_alpha   90.00
_cell.angle_beta   90.00
_cell.angle_gamma   90.00
#
_symmetry.space_group_name_H-M   'P 1'
#
loop_
_entity.id
_entity.type
_entity.pdbx_description
1 polymer ?
#
loop_
_entity_poly.entity_id
_entity_poly.type
_entity_poly.pdbx_seq_one_letter_code
_entity_poly.pdbx_strand_id
1 'polypeptide(L)'
;MARPTPELISALRTTAARLREGSPFAWGHMGACICGHLAQTITCLSPAEIHARAMERHGDWSEQSVEHCPASGLAIDHVIDEMLALGMVHSDIRHLERLSDPRVLARVPSRYLRRQEQANAVQYMEAWAELLEDELARVNRHHSPKAAPIQEAAPVKVAPEKAAAVKAEALETTKAAR
;
A
#
# COMPACT_ATOMS: atom_id res chain seq x y z
N MET A 1 -1.61 10.51 11.20
CA MET A 1 -2.27 9.75 10.13
C MET A 1 -1.21 9.12 9.26
N ALA A 2 -1.45 7.87 8.87
CA ALA A 2 -0.58 7.06 8.05
C ALA A 2 -0.18 7.73 6.73
N ARG A 3 1.04 7.44 6.29
CA ARG A 3 1.49 7.72 4.94
C ARG A 3 0.77 6.76 3.97
N PRO A 4 0.19 7.24 2.86
CA PRO A 4 -0.47 6.37 1.90
C PRO A 4 0.59 5.57 1.13
N THR A 5 0.66 4.26 1.38
CA THR A 5 1.53 3.32 0.67
C THR A 5 0.68 2.23 0.00
N PRO A 6 1.08 1.72 -1.19
CA PRO A 6 0.41 0.58 -1.81
C PRO A 6 0.33 -0.64 -0.87
N GLU A 7 1.36 -0.88 -0.07
CA GLU A 7 1.46 -2.02 0.84
C GLU A 7 0.44 -1.92 1.98
N LEU A 8 0.29 -0.75 2.62
CA LEU A 8 -0.71 -0.54 3.67
C LEU A 8 -2.14 -0.64 3.12
N ILE A 9 -2.39 -0.06 1.94
CA ILE A 9 -3.69 -0.15 1.26
C ILE A 9 -4.03 -1.62 0.99
N SER A 10 -3.08 -2.37 0.43
CA SER A 10 -3.25 -3.79 0.16
C SER A 10 -3.54 -4.57 1.45
N ALA A 11 -2.77 -4.35 2.51
CA ALA A 11 -2.97 -4.99 3.81
C ALA A 11 -4.36 -4.71 4.41
N LEU A 12 -4.85 -3.47 4.31
CA LEU A 12 -6.20 -3.11 4.77
C LEU A 12 -7.29 -3.83 3.96
N ARG A 13 -7.17 -3.83 2.62
CA ARG A 13 -8.14 -4.49 1.73
C ARG A 13 -8.15 -6.01 1.92
N THR A 14 -6.99 -6.63 2.01
CA THR A 14 -6.86 -8.07 2.28
C THR A 14 -7.45 -8.44 3.63
N THR A 15 -7.16 -7.66 4.67
CA THR A 15 -7.74 -7.90 6.00
C THR A 15 -9.26 -7.76 6.00
N ALA A 16 -9.79 -6.71 5.36
CA ALA A 16 -11.24 -6.51 5.24
C ALA A 16 -11.94 -7.66 4.50
N ALA A 17 -11.34 -8.16 3.42
CA ALA A 17 -11.85 -9.32 2.68
C ALA A 17 -11.89 -10.58 3.53
N ARG A 18 -10.78 -10.92 4.21
CA ARG A 18 -10.69 -12.07 5.13
C ARG A 18 -11.74 -12.00 6.24
N LEU A 19 -11.97 -10.82 6.80
CA LEU A 19 -13.01 -10.61 7.80
C LEU A 19 -14.40 -10.81 7.18
N ARG A 20 -14.69 -10.27 5.99
CA ARG A 20 -15.99 -10.50 5.33
C ARG A 20 -16.28 -11.97 5.06
N GLU A 21 -15.26 -12.75 4.76
CA GLU A 21 -15.34 -14.20 4.51
C GLU A 21 -15.57 -15.05 5.77
N GLY A 22 -15.61 -14.42 6.96
CA GLY A 22 -15.99 -15.10 8.20
C GLY A 22 -14.81 -15.51 9.09
N SER A 23 -13.65 -14.86 8.95
CA SER A 23 -12.54 -15.06 9.89
C SER A 23 -12.99 -14.81 11.34
N PRO A 24 -12.64 -15.68 12.31
CA PRO A 24 -13.03 -15.51 13.71
C PRO A 24 -12.60 -14.14 14.26
N PHE A 25 -13.52 -13.44 14.90
CA PHE A 25 -13.32 -12.10 15.41
C PHE A 25 -13.68 -12.00 16.89
N ALA A 26 -12.77 -11.47 17.71
CA ALA A 26 -12.95 -11.28 19.13
C ALA A 26 -12.19 -10.04 19.61
N TRP A 27 -12.93 -8.97 19.94
CA TRP A 27 -12.32 -7.70 20.35
C TRP A 27 -11.40 -7.82 21.57
N GLY A 28 -11.75 -8.66 22.55
CA GLY A 28 -10.91 -8.89 23.75
C GLY A 28 -9.69 -9.79 23.53
N HIS A 29 -9.47 -10.31 22.32
CA HIS A 29 -8.33 -11.16 22.00
C HIS A 29 -7.36 -10.41 21.10
N MET A 30 -6.16 -10.10 21.60
CA MET A 30 -5.17 -9.24 20.92
C MET A 30 -4.82 -9.67 19.49
N GLY A 31 -4.86 -10.98 19.18
CA GLY A 31 -4.64 -11.49 17.84
C GLY A 31 -5.89 -11.60 16.95
N ALA A 32 -7.10 -11.37 17.46
CA ALA A 32 -8.37 -11.57 16.74
C ALA A 32 -9.31 -10.35 16.80
N CYS A 33 -8.86 -9.23 17.38
CA CYS A 33 -9.48 -7.93 17.23
C CYS A 33 -9.09 -7.28 15.88
N ILE A 34 -9.57 -6.08 15.61
CA ILE A 34 -9.28 -5.37 14.36
C ILE A 34 -7.77 -5.15 14.13
N CYS A 35 -7.04 -4.70 15.16
CA CYS A 35 -5.59 -4.52 15.08
C CYS A 35 -4.87 -5.86 14.92
N GLY A 36 -5.29 -6.88 15.66
CA GLY A 36 -4.75 -8.23 15.56
C GLY A 36 -4.91 -8.83 14.17
N HIS A 37 -6.07 -8.63 13.52
CA HIS A 37 -6.28 -9.07 12.13
C HIS A 37 -5.41 -8.33 11.13
N LEU A 38 -5.21 -7.02 11.30
CA LEU A 38 -4.28 -6.27 10.45
C LEU A 38 -2.84 -6.78 10.65
N ALA A 39 -2.43 -6.99 11.91
CA ALA A 39 -1.13 -7.54 12.23
C ALA A 39 -0.92 -8.93 11.61
N GLN A 40 -1.91 -9.84 11.67
CA GLN A 40 -1.82 -11.15 10.99
C GLN A 40 -1.52 -11.00 9.49
N THR A 41 -2.18 -10.06 8.81
CA THR A 41 -1.98 -9.84 7.37
C THR A 41 -0.59 -9.28 7.07
N ILE A 42 -0.07 -8.40 7.93
CA ILE A 42 1.23 -7.75 7.74
C ILE A 42 2.38 -8.71 8.04
N THR A 43 2.30 -9.39 9.18
CA THR A 43 3.42 -10.19 9.71
C THR A 43 3.33 -11.67 9.38
N CYS A 44 2.22 -12.12 8.76
CA CYS A 44 1.89 -13.52 8.49
C CYS A 44 1.83 -14.42 9.73
N LEU A 45 1.70 -13.83 10.93
CA LEU A 45 1.60 -14.58 12.19
C LEU A 45 0.17 -15.06 12.42
N SER A 46 0.05 -16.17 13.14
CA SER A 46 -1.25 -16.63 13.62
C SER A 46 -1.83 -15.70 14.70
N PRO A 47 -3.16 -15.72 14.91
CA PRO A 47 -3.80 -15.02 16.03
C PRO A 47 -3.19 -15.38 17.38
N ALA A 48 -2.81 -16.66 17.57
CA ALA A 48 -2.24 -17.15 18.82
C ALA A 48 -0.84 -16.58 19.07
N GLU A 49 0.00 -16.51 18.04
CA GLU A 49 1.34 -15.91 18.15
C GLU A 49 1.26 -14.43 18.48
N ILE A 50 0.39 -13.67 17.79
CA ILE A 50 0.20 -12.24 18.08
C ILE A 50 -0.31 -12.04 19.50
N HIS A 51 -1.28 -12.86 19.92
CA HIS A 51 -1.80 -12.76 21.28
C HIS A 51 -0.71 -13.06 22.32
N ALA A 52 0.07 -14.13 22.16
CA ALA A 52 1.15 -14.48 23.07
C ALA A 52 2.18 -13.35 23.21
N ARG A 53 2.61 -12.75 22.09
CA ARG A 53 3.52 -11.59 22.09
C ARG A 53 2.93 -10.39 22.81
N ALA A 54 1.65 -10.10 22.56
CA ALA A 54 0.96 -9.00 23.21
C ALA A 54 0.79 -9.19 24.72
N MET A 55 0.79 -10.42 25.24
CA MET A 55 0.67 -10.71 26.68
C MET A 55 1.97 -10.50 27.46
N GLU A 56 3.11 -10.23 26.81
CA GLU A 56 4.33 -9.81 27.49
C GLU A 56 4.20 -8.44 28.18
N ARG A 57 3.17 -7.67 27.80
CA ARG A 57 2.84 -6.36 28.37
C ARG A 57 1.34 -6.23 28.58
N HIS A 58 0.95 -5.42 29.56
CA HIS A 58 -0.45 -5.11 29.79
C HIS A 58 -1.01 -4.13 28.76
N GLY A 59 -2.34 -4.07 28.69
CA GLY A 59 -3.05 -3.12 27.86
C GLY A 59 -3.42 -3.64 26.47
N ASP A 60 -4.33 -2.91 25.83
CA ASP A 60 -4.75 -3.15 24.45
C ASP A 60 -3.78 -2.49 23.45
N TRP A 61 -4.08 -2.60 22.15
CA TRP A 61 -3.28 -1.98 21.10
C TRP A 61 -3.15 -0.46 21.24
N SER A 62 -4.14 0.22 21.84
CA SER A 62 -4.05 1.65 22.07
C SER A 62 -3.05 2.03 23.15
N GLU A 63 -2.91 1.21 24.18
CA GLU A 63 -1.96 1.42 25.27
C GLU A 63 -0.56 0.99 24.81
N GLN A 64 -0.45 -0.22 24.27
CA GLN A 64 0.82 -0.78 23.84
C GLN A 64 1.48 -0.03 22.69
N SER A 65 0.71 0.60 21.79
CA SER A 65 1.28 1.48 20.76
C SER A 65 1.89 2.75 21.32
N VAL A 66 1.47 3.24 22.49
CA VAL A 66 2.06 4.43 23.12
C VAL A 66 3.35 4.08 23.84
N GLU A 67 3.35 2.91 24.48
CA GLU A 67 4.47 2.37 25.24
C GLU A 67 5.51 1.67 24.34
N HIS A 68 5.27 1.66 23.02
CA HIS A 68 6.18 1.10 22.04
C HIS A 68 7.57 1.72 22.19
N CYS A 69 8.58 0.86 22.37
CA CYS A 69 9.97 1.24 22.42
C CYS A 69 10.78 0.24 21.58
N PRO A 70 11.37 0.65 20.44
CA PRO A 70 12.15 -0.25 19.57
C PRO A 70 13.33 -0.95 20.26
N ALA A 71 13.80 -0.41 21.38
CA ALA A 71 14.93 -0.95 22.15
C ALA A 71 14.52 -1.82 23.35
N SER A 72 13.22 -2.05 23.58
CA SER A 72 12.73 -2.82 24.73
C SER A 72 13.09 -4.31 24.67
N GLY A 73 13.21 -4.85 23.44
CA GLY A 73 13.36 -6.28 23.19
C GLY A 73 12.06 -7.10 23.32
N LEU A 74 10.90 -6.44 23.53
CA LEU A 74 9.60 -7.13 23.62
C LEU A 74 9.13 -7.61 22.25
N ALA A 75 8.55 -8.81 22.19
CA ALA A 75 8.16 -9.42 20.92
C ALA A 75 7.00 -8.69 20.24
N ILE A 76 6.14 -8.02 21.01
CA ILE A 76 5.05 -7.19 20.47
C ILE A 76 5.57 -5.91 19.81
N ASP A 77 6.69 -5.36 20.26
CA ASP A 77 7.24 -4.14 19.68
C ASP A 77 7.72 -4.39 18.24
N HIS A 78 8.19 -5.61 17.92
CA HIS A 78 8.47 -6.02 16.54
C HIS A 78 7.24 -6.04 15.65
N VAL A 79 6.08 -6.48 16.17
CA VAL A 79 4.82 -6.45 15.40
C VAL A 79 4.40 -5.01 15.12
N ILE A 80 4.55 -4.13 16.12
CA ILE A 80 4.28 -2.69 15.95
C ILE A 80 5.26 -2.08 14.94
N ASP A 81 6.55 -2.43 14.99
CA ASP A 81 7.56 -1.96 14.02
C ASP A 81 7.19 -2.32 12.58
N GLU A 82 6.71 -3.54 12.32
CA GLU A 82 6.25 -3.94 10.99
C GLU A 82 5.05 -3.09 10.53
N MET A 83 4.07 -2.82 11.40
CA MET A 83 2.95 -1.94 11.07
C MET A 83 3.42 -0.51 10.73
N LEU A 84 4.37 0.02 11.51
CA LEU A 84 4.96 1.35 11.27
C LEU A 84 5.76 1.39 9.96
N ALA A 85 6.47 0.32 9.62
CA ALA A 85 7.25 0.22 8.39
C ALA A 85 6.37 0.33 7.12
N LEU A 86 5.11 -0.13 7.18
CA LEU A 86 4.13 0.05 6.11
C LEU A 86 3.63 1.50 5.96
N GLY A 87 3.98 2.39 6.89
CA GLY A 87 3.63 3.80 6.84
C GLY A 87 2.61 4.24 7.88
N MET A 88 2.20 3.35 8.79
CA MET A 88 1.40 3.75 9.95
C MET A 88 2.24 4.58 10.93
N VAL A 89 1.57 5.38 11.74
CA VAL A 89 2.12 5.97 12.97
C VAL A 89 1.36 5.45 14.19
N HIS A 90 1.92 5.58 15.40
CA HIS A 90 1.32 5.03 16.62
C HIS A 90 -0.12 5.49 16.86
N SER A 91 -0.44 6.75 16.53
CA SER A 91 -1.81 7.25 16.65
C SER A 91 -2.80 6.47 15.78
N ASP A 92 -2.37 5.92 14.65
CA ASP A 92 -3.24 5.17 13.75
C ASP A 92 -3.61 3.81 14.35
N ILE A 93 -2.68 3.15 15.06
CA ILE A 93 -2.96 1.90 15.79
C ILE A 93 -4.01 2.16 16.87
N ARG A 94 -3.85 3.26 17.62
CA ARG A 94 -4.85 3.70 18.60
C ARG A 94 -6.21 3.96 17.95
N HIS A 95 -6.23 4.68 16.83
CA HIS A 95 -7.48 4.98 16.14
C HIS A 95 -8.15 3.73 15.58
N LEU A 96 -7.37 2.78 15.06
CA LEU A 96 -7.84 1.49 14.59
C LEU A 96 -8.47 0.68 15.72
N GLU A 97 -7.77 0.55 16.85
CA GLU A 97 -8.29 -0.14 18.04
C GLU A 97 -9.62 0.46 18.51
N ARG A 98 -9.75 1.79 18.44
CA ARG A 98 -10.92 2.51 18.92
C ARG A 98 -12.00 2.79 17.87
N LEU A 99 -11.77 2.47 16.60
CA LEU A 99 -12.59 2.88 15.45
C LEU A 99 -12.91 4.39 15.47
N SER A 100 -11.88 5.23 15.59
CA SER A 100 -12.04 6.62 16.04
C SER A 100 -11.37 7.70 15.19
N ASP A 101 -10.68 7.37 14.10
CA ASP A 101 -10.10 8.41 13.26
C ASP A 101 -11.22 9.22 12.57
N PRO A 102 -11.32 10.54 12.78
CA PRO A 102 -12.41 11.34 12.24
C PRO A 102 -12.40 11.40 10.69
N ARG A 103 -11.24 11.28 10.04
CA ARG A 103 -11.14 11.29 8.57
C ARG A 103 -11.62 9.98 7.97
N VAL A 104 -11.37 8.86 8.67
CA VAL A 104 -11.92 7.55 8.29
C VAL A 104 -13.42 7.52 8.54
N LEU A 105 -13.86 7.94 9.73
CA LEU A 105 -15.28 7.95 10.09
C LEU A 105 -16.14 8.82 9.18
N ALA A 106 -15.59 9.91 8.61
CA ALA A 106 -16.29 10.73 7.62
C ALA A 106 -16.67 9.99 6.33
N ARG A 107 -16.05 8.82 6.07
CA ARG A 107 -16.30 7.97 4.89
C ARG A 107 -17.11 6.72 5.22
N VAL A 108 -17.29 6.41 6.50
CA VAL A 108 -18.03 5.24 6.94
C VAL A 108 -19.53 5.51 6.80
N PRO A 109 -20.31 4.62 6.15
CA PRO A 109 -21.75 4.83 5.97
C PRO A 109 -22.54 4.68 7.28
N SER A 110 -22.06 3.84 8.19
CA SER A 110 -22.66 3.66 9.51
C SER A 110 -22.41 4.86 10.43
N ARG A 111 -23.47 5.35 11.09
CA ARG A 111 -23.38 6.48 12.04
C ARG A 111 -22.64 6.15 13.33
N TYR A 112 -22.66 4.88 13.75
CA TYR A 112 -22.05 4.41 14.99
C TYR A 112 -21.35 3.08 14.73
N LEU A 113 -20.06 3.02 15.06
CA LEU A 113 -19.29 1.79 15.01
C LEU A 113 -19.09 1.22 16.41
N ARG A 114 -19.16 -0.10 16.49
CA ARG A 114 -18.93 -0.90 17.71
C ARG A 114 -17.77 -1.85 17.49
N ARG A 115 -16.78 -1.80 18.38
CA ARG A 115 -15.52 -2.54 18.25
C ARG A 115 -15.67 -4.05 18.29
N GLN A 116 -16.71 -4.53 18.97
CA GLN A 116 -17.05 -5.95 19.07
C GLN A 116 -17.73 -6.50 17.80
N GLU A 117 -18.15 -5.64 16.87
CA GLU A 117 -18.86 -6.06 15.67
C GLU A 117 -17.89 -6.12 14.48
N GLN A 118 -17.66 -7.35 13.98
CA GLN A 118 -16.80 -7.62 12.83
C GLN A 118 -17.19 -6.80 11.58
N ALA A 119 -18.49 -6.61 11.33
CA ALA A 119 -18.98 -5.80 10.22
C ALA A 119 -18.55 -4.33 10.32
N ASN A 120 -18.40 -3.79 11.53
CA ASN A 120 -17.90 -2.43 11.74
C ASN A 120 -16.39 -2.33 11.53
N ALA A 121 -15.65 -3.38 11.91
CA ALA A 121 -14.22 -3.45 11.61
C ALA A 121 -13.96 -3.48 10.09
N VAL A 122 -14.74 -4.26 9.33
CA VAL A 122 -14.69 -4.29 7.86
C VAL A 122 -14.95 -2.90 7.29
N GLN A 123 -16.07 -2.26 7.66
CA GLN A 123 -16.41 -0.92 7.17
C GLN A 123 -15.32 0.11 7.45
N TYR A 124 -14.70 0.06 8.64
CA TYR A 124 -13.63 0.97 8.99
C TYR A 124 -12.36 0.73 8.16
N MET A 125 -11.95 -0.52 7.95
CA MET A 125 -10.78 -0.86 7.14
C MET A 125 -10.98 -0.47 5.68
N GLU A 126 -12.17 -0.67 5.12
CA GLU A 126 -12.47 -0.28 3.73
C GLU A 126 -12.47 1.24 3.57
N ALA A 127 -13.14 1.96 4.46
CA ALA A 127 -13.14 3.42 4.45
C ALA A 127 -11.73 4.00 4.61
N TRP A 128 -10.88 3.35 5.41
CA TRP A 128 -9.49 3.77 5.57
C TRP A 128 -8.65 3.48 4.32
N ALA A 129 -8.82 2.31 3.71
CA ALA A 129 -8.15 1.99 2.45
C ALA A 129 -8.52 2.99 1.34
N GLU A 130 -9.81 3.33 1.20
CA GLU A 130 -10.27 4.35 0.25
C GLU A 130 -9.66 5.72 0.51
N LEU A 131 -9.52 6.11 1.78
CA LEU A 131 -8.85 7.36 2.18
C LEU A 131 -7.41 7.40 1.70
N LEU A 132 -6.66 6.32 1.93
CA LEU A 132 -5.26 6.24 1.54
C LEU A 132 -5.10 6.14 0.01
N GLU A 133 -6.01 5.45 -0.69
CA GLU A 133 -6.04 5.38 -2.16
C GLU A 133 -6.21 6.79 -2.79
N ASP A 134 -7.15 7.58 -2.27
CA ASP A 134 -7.37 8.95 -2.72
C ASP A 134 -6.14 9.84 -2.48
N GLU A 135 -5.51 9.70 -1.32
CA GLU A 135 -4.32 10.46 -0.96
C GLU A 135 -3.13 10.07 -1.83
N LEU A 136 -2.92 8.78 -2.07
CA LEU A 136 -1.87 8.27 -2.97
C LEU A 136 -2.07 8.81 -4.39
N ALA A 137 -3.30 8.77 -4.90
CA ALA A 137 -3.63 9.31 -6.22
C ALA A 137 -3.38 10.82 -6.31
N ARG A 138 -3.64 11.58 -5.24
CA ARG A 138 -3.28 13.01 -5.17
C ARG A 138 -1.78 13.22 -5.22
N VAL A 139 -1.01 12.48 -4.42
CA VAL A 139 0.46 12.57 -4.41
C VAL A 139 1.04 12.27 -5.79
N ASN A 140 0.57 11.20 -6.45
CA ASN A 140 1.05 10.81 -7.78
C ASN A 140 0.73 11.85 -8.85
N ARG A 141 -0.43 12.52 -8.78
CA ARG A 141 -0.76 13.63 -9.69
C ARG A 141 0.15 14.84 -9.50
N HIS A 142 0.57 15.15 -8.26
CA HIS A 142 1.47 16.28 -7.99
C HIS A 142 2.93 15.98 -8.36
N HIS A 143 3.34 14.71 -8.34
CA HIS A 143 4.69 14.28 -8.75
C HIS A 143 4.82 14.01 -10.25
N SER A 144 3.71 13.98 -11.00
CA SER A 144 3.78 13.90 -12.45
C SER A 144 4.35 15.21 -13.01
N PRO A 145 5.44 15.20 -13.81
CA PRO A 145 5.93 16.43 -14.42
C PRO A 145 4.81 17.03 -15.26
N LYS A 146 4.53 18.32 -15.05
CA LYS A 146 3.61 19.09 -15.89
C LYS A 146 4.02 18.84 -17.33
N ALA A 147 3.15 18.19 -18.11
CA ALA A 147 3.39 17.97 -19.53
C ALA A 147 3.79 19.32 -20.15
N ALA A 148 5.04 19.42 -20.61
CA ALA A 148 5.49 20.58 -21.34
C ALA A 148 4.56 20.76 -22.54
N PRO A 149 4.17 22.01 -22.90
CA PRO A 149 3.42 22.23 -24.11
C PRO A 149 4.18 21.59 -25.27
N ILE A 150 3.50 20.70 -25.99
CA ILE A 150 4.02 20.12 -27.22
C ILE A 150 4.21 21.31 -28.16
N GLN A 151 5.45 21.78 -28.31
CA GLN A 151 5.76 22.79 -29.31
C GLN A 151 5.61 22.10 -30.67
N GLU A 152 4.64 22.58 -31.45
CA GLU A 152 4.42 22.17 -32.82
C GLU A 152 5.74 22.32 -33.59
N ALA A 153 6.32 21.18 -33.99
CA ALA A 153 7.62 21.16 -34.63
C ALA A 153 7.55 21.95 -35.94
N ALA A 154 8.34 23.02 -36.02
CA ALA A 154 8.51 23.79 -37.25
C ALA A 154 8.91 22.87 -38.41
N PRO A 155 8.44 23.12 -39.65
CA PRO A 155 8.66 22.22 -40.77
C PRO A 155 10.16 22.09 -41.05
N VAL A 156 10.63 20.83 -40.99
CA VAL A 156 12.00 20.46 -41.36
C VAL A 156 12.23 20.85 -42.81
N LYS A 157 13.15 21.80 -43.05
CA LYS A 157 13.64 22.12 -44.39
C LYS A 157 14.52 20.97 -44.86
N VAL A 158 14.03 20.21 -45.82
CA VAL A 158 14.80 19.17 -46.52
C VAL A 158 15.79 19.86 -47.47
N ALA A 159 17.09 19.66 -47.24
CA ALA A 159 18.14 20.07 -48.17
C ALA A 159 18.29 19.03 -49.31
N PRO A 160 18.68 19.42 -50.53
CA PRO A 160 18.69 18.53 -51.67
C PRO A 160 19.89 17.58 -51.62
N GLU A 161 19.60 16.33 -51.98
CA GLU A 161 20.50 15.19 -52.10
C GLU A 161 21.53 15.42 -53.22
N LYS A 162 22.83 15.25 -52.91
CA LYS A 162 23.89 15.25 -53.93
C LYS A 162 24.04 13.85 -54.52
N ALA A 163 23.68 13.73 -55.78
CA ALA A 163 24.05 12.59 -56.63
C ALA A 163 25.57 12.57 -56.87
N ALA A 164 26.20 11.40 -56.69
CA ALA A 164 27.57 11.15 -57.14
C ALA A 164 27.69 9.74 -57.74
N ALA A 165 27.67 9.75 -59.07
CA ALA A 165 28.27 8.87 -60.07
C ALA A 165 28.84 7.49 -59.66
N VAL A 166 28.22 6.49 -60.27
CA VAL A 166 28.74 5.14 -60.54
C VAL A 166 29.98 5.22 -61.44
N LYS A 167 31.06 4.52 -61.08
CA LYS A 167 32.11 4.12 -62.03
C LYS A 167 32.00 2.62 -62.29
N ALA A 168 31.80 2.32 -63.57
CA ALA A 168 31.87 0.99 -64.14
C ALA A 168 33.34 0.59 -64.35
N GLU A 169 33.68 -0.62 -63.95
CA GLU A 169 34.79 -1.37 -64.55
C GLU A 169 34.25 -2.75 -64.96
N ALA A 170 34.38 -3.02 -66.25
CA ALA A 170 34.15 -4.30 -66.88
C ALA A 170 35.50 -4.88 -67.27
N LEU A 171 35.71 -6.18 -67.07
CA LEU A 171 36.20 -7.08 -68.13
C LEU A 171 36.16 -8.55 -67.68
N GLU A 172 35.45 -9.36 -68.48
CA GLU A 172 35.85 -10.65 -69.09
C GLU A 172 36.48 -11.76 -68.20
N THR A 173 36.21 -13.06 -68.36
CA THR A 173 35.77 -13.83 -69.53
C THR A 173 35.41 -15.28 -69.12
N THR A 174 34.51 -15.86 -69.92
CA THR A 174 34.50 -17.25 -70.44
C THR A 174 33.96 -18.46 -69.65
N LYS A 175 33.01 -19.10 -70.36
CA LYS A 175 32.90 -20.54 -70.74
C LYS A 175 32.07 -21.49 -69.86
N ALA A 176 30.85 -21.72 -70.36
CA ALA A 176 30.32 -23.02 -70.82
C ALA A 176 30.60 -24.29 -70.00
N ALA A 177 29.55 -24.97 -69.56
CA ALA A 177 28.98 -26.13 -70.26
C ALA A 177 27.89 -26.83 -69.41
N ARG A 178 26.77 -27.13 -70.08
CA ARG A 178 25.87 -28.29 -69.94
C ARG A 178 25.28 -28.65 -68.58
#